data_AF-A0A919UIW9-F1
#
_entry.id   AF-A0A919UIW9-F1
#
_cell.length_a   1.000
_cell.length_b   1.000
_cell.length_c   1.000
_cell.angle_alpha   90.00
_cell.angle_beta   90.00
_cell.angle_gamma   90.00
#
_symmetry.space_group_name_H-M   'P 1'
#
loop_
_entity.id
_entity.type
_entity.pdbx_description
1 polymer ?
#
loop_
_entity_poly.entity_id
_entity_poly.type
_entity_poly.pdbx_seq_one_letter_code
_entity_poly.pdbx_strand_id
1 'polypeptide(L)' 'MTRQPLGAVLFALISVSTALHLLGRGMHRLGRCAVPECTVIFADTSRTGRQRYCSQPCANRDAVRRHRANRMVG' A
#
# COMPACT_ATOMS: atom_id res chain seq x y z
N MET A 1 -7.52 14.07 34.99
CA MET A 1 -7.24 13.04 33.96
C MET A 1 -8.17 13.31 32.78
N THR A 2 -7.75 14.15 31.83
CA THR A 2 -8.59 14.56 30.69
C THR A 2 -8.75 13.38 29.74
N ARG A 3 -9.98 12.86 29.63
CA ARG A 3 -10.33 11.81 28.68
C ARG A 3 -10.20 12.39 27.28
N GLN A 4 -9.20 11.94 26.54
CA GLN A 4 -9.01 12.37 25.16
C GLN A 4 -10.13 11.78 24.29
N PRO A 5 -10.66 12.53 23.30
CA PRO A 5 -11.59 11.97 22.33
C PRO A 5 -10.85 10.92 21.49
N LEU A 6 -11.52 9.79 21.20
CA LEU A 6 -10.94 8.67 20.45
C LEU A 6 -10.32 9.12 19.13
N GLY A 7 -10.97 10.06 18.42
CA GLY A 7 -10.46 10.61 17.17
C GLY A 7 -9.09 11.27 17.29
N ALA A 8 -8.84 12.02 18.37
CA ALA A 8 -7.54 12.66 18.59
C ALA A 8 -6.43 11.64 18.86
N VAL A 9 -6.75 10.59 19.62
CA VAL A 9 -5.81 9.48 19.89
C VAL A 9 -5.48 8.74 18.59
N LEU A 10 -6.49 8.39 17.79
CA LEU A 10 -6.30 7.70 16.52
C LEU A 10 -5.47 8.53 15.54
N PHE A 11 -5.76 9.83 15.42
CA PHE A 11 -5.00 10.73 14.56
C PHE A 11 -3.52 10.77 14.93
N ALA A 12 -3.21 10.91 16.23
CA ALA A 12 -1.84 10.90 16.72
C ALA A 12 -1.13 9.56 16.43
N LEU A 13 -1.79 8.44 16.70
CA LEU A 13 -1.22 7.12 16.46
C LEU A 13 -0.95 6.86 14.98
N ILE A 14 -1.89 7.19 14.09
CA ILE A 14 -1.71 7.00 12.65
C ILE A 14 -0.54 7.86 12.16
N SER A 15 -0.54 9.15 12.51
CA SER A 15 0.49 10.10 12.06
C SER A 15 1.89 9.69 12.52
N VAL A 16 2.04 9.38 13.82
CA VAL A 16 3.33 8.98 14.39
C VAL A 16 3.79 7.63 13.85
N SER A 17 2.90 6.64 13.76
CA SER A 17 3.23 5.32 13.22
C SER A 17 3.70 5.42 11.76
N THR A 18 2.99 6.20 10.94
CA THR A 18 3.41 6.45 9.57
C THR A 18 4.75 7.16 9.51
N ALA A 19 4.97 8.21 10.30
CA ALA A 19 6.25 8.93 10.34
C ALA A 19 7.41 8.00 10.73
N LEU A 20 7.26 7.22 11.80
CA LEU A 20 8.28 6.28 12.26
C LEU A 20 8.56 5.18 11.23
N HIS A 21 7.52 4.65 10.58
CA HIS A 21 7.68 3.68 9.48
C HIS A 21 8.52 4.26 8.34
N LEU A 22 8.23 5.48 7.91
CA LEU A 22 8.94 6.14 6.81
C LEU A 22 10.37 6.53 7.18
N LEU A 23 10.61 7.02 8.40
CA LEU A 23 11.94 7.34 8.89
C LEU A 23 12.80 6.07 9.04
N GLY A 24 12.23 4.98 9.57
CA GLY A 24 12.97 3.75 9.83
C GLY A 24 13.16 2.85 8.60
N ARG A 25 12.28 2.93 7.60
CA ARG A 25 12.30 2.04 6.41
C ARG A 25 12.59 2.78 5.10
N GLY A 26 12.54 4.11 5.11
CA GLY A 26 12.78 4.97 3.96
C GLY A 26 11.52 5.36 3.19
N MET A 27 11.53 6.56 2.61
CA MET A 27 10.43 7.13 1.82
C MET A 27 10.05 6.31 0.58
N HIS A 28 10.97 5.48 0.07
CA HIS A 28 10.72 4.56 -1.05
C HIS A 28 9.64 3.50 -0.76
N ARG A 29 9.20 3.38 0.50
CA ARG A 29 8.09 2.52 0.89
C ARG A 29 6.73 3.09 0.54
N LEU A 30 6.61 4.36 0.14
CA LEU A 30 5.39 4.88 -0.45
C LEU A 30 5.36 4.59 -1.95
N GLY A 31 4.38 3.80 -2.37
CA GLY A 31 4.22 3.37 -3.76
C GLY A 31 2.86 3.76 -4.33
N ARG A 32 2.81 3.90 -5.65
CA ARG A 32 1.55 3.90 -6.41
C ARG A 32 1.26 2.49 -6.89
N CYS A 33 0.00 2.11 -6.93
CA CYS A 33 -0.40 0.80 -7.45
C CYS A 33 0.10 0.61 -8.89
N ALA A 34 0.66 -0.56 -9.21
CA ALA A 34 1.18 -0.88 -10.54
C ALA A 34 0.07 -1.16 -11.59
N VAL A 35 -1.19 -1.23 -11.18
CA VAL A 35 -2.34 -1.35 -12.10
C VAL A 35 -2.60 0.04 -12.72
N PRO A 36 -2.56 0.20 -14.06
CA PRO A 36 -2.65 1.51 -14.71
C PRO A 36 -3.92 2.30 -14.36
N GLU A 37 -5.06 1.62 -14.22
CA GLU A 37 -6.33 2.24 -13.87
C GLU A 37 -6.52 2.52 -12.36
N CYS A 38 -5.53 2.20 -11.51
CA CYS A 38 -5.61 2.35 -10.07
C CYS A 38 -4.77 3.53 -9.57
N THR A 39 -5.43 4.52 -8.94
CA THR A 39 -4.77 5.75 -8.45
C THR A 39 -4.36 5.69 -6.96
N VAL A 40 -4.54 4.54 -6.32
CA VAL A 40 -4.32 4.37 -4.88
C VAL A 40 -2.82 4.36 -4.55
N ILE A 41 -2.44 5.19 -3.57
CA ILE A 41 -1.12 5.18 -2.92
C ILE A 41 -1.16 4.19 -1.75
N PHE A 42 -0.08 3.47 -1.53
CA PHE A 42 0.06 2.56 -0.40
C PHE A 42 1.40 2.75 0.32
N ALA A 43 1.44 2.39 1.60
CA ALA A 43 2.68 2.19 2.33
C ALA A 43 3.06 0.71 2.32
N ASP A 44 4.25 0.40 1.82
CA ASP A 44 4.82 -0.94 1.81
C ASP A 44 5.27 -1.33 3.23
N THR A 45 4.43 -2.13 3.88
CA THR A 45 4.70 -2.74 5.19
C THR A 45 5.27 -4.16 5.08
N SER A 46 5.51 -4.64 3.85
CA SER A 46 6.05 -5.97 3.60
C SER A 46 7.49 -6.07 4.09
N ARG A 47 7.86 -7.28 4.52
CA ARG A 47 9.22 -7.57 4.98
C ARG A 47 10.27 -7.29 3.90
N THR A 48 9.97 -7.62 2.64
CA THR A 48 10.93 -7.50 1.53
C THR A 48 10.97 -6.13 0.89
N GLY A 49 9.95 -5.28 1.07
CA GLY A 49 9.90 -3.97 0.42
C GLY A 49 9.68 -4.01 -1.07
N ARG A 50 8.91 -5.02 -1.52
CA ARG A 50 8.66 -5.26 -2.94
C ARG A 50 7.16 -5.27 -3.25
N GLN A 51 6.34 -4.63 -2.40
CA GLN A 51 4.92 -4.52 -2.68
C GLN A 51 4.71 -3.65 -3.93
N ARG A 52 3.97 -4.19 -4.91
CA ARG A 52 3.69 -3.52 -6.19
C ARG A 52 2.24 -3.04 -6.32
N TYR A 53 1.34 -3.57 -5.50
CA TYR A 53 -0.10 -3.32 -5.60
C TYR A 53 -0.63 -2.81 -4.27
N CYS A 54 -1.63 -1.93 -4.31
CA CYS A 54 -2.25 -1.41 -3.09
C CYS A 54 -2.97 -2.49 -2.26
N SER A 55 -3.40 -3.58 -2.91
CA SER A 55 -4.17 -4.66 -2.29
C SER A 55 -4.16 -5.93 -3.14
N GLN A 56 -4.61 -7.04 -2.55
CA GLN A 56 -4.79 -8.33 -3.22
C GLN A 56 -5.68 -8.26 -4.49
N PRO A 57 -6.85 -7.57 -4.48
CA PRO A 57 -7.67 -7.41 -5.67
C PRO A 57 -6.93 -6.83 -6.89
N CYS A 58 -6.06 -5.84 -6.69
CA CYS A 58 -5.26 -5.27 -7.79
C CYS A 58 -4.20 -6.26 -8.28
N ALA A 59 -3.55 -7.00 -7.37
CA ALA A 59 -2.60 -8.04 -7.73
C ALA A 59 -3.25 -9.14 -8.60
N ASN A 60 -4.44 -9.61 -8.18
CA ASN A 60 -5.18 -10.64 -8.91
C ASN A 60 -5.66 -10.14 -10.28
N ARG A 61 -6.13 -8.89 -10.37
CA ARG A 61 -6.55 -8.29 -11.65
C ARG A 61 -5.42 -8.28 -12.68
N ASP A 62 -4.23 -7.85 -12.27
CA ASP A 62 -3.05 -7.81 -13.13
C ASP A 62 -2.60 -9.22 -13.55
N ALA A 63 -2.62 -10.19 -12.62
CA ALA A 63 -2.32 -11.60 -12.92
C ALA A 63 -3.28 -12.19 -13.97
N VAL A 64 -4.59 -11.95 -13.83
CA VAL A 64 -5.60 -12.40 -14.79
C VAL A 64 -5.40 -11.75 -16.17
N ARG A 65 -5.11 -10.44 -16.21
CA ARG A 65 -4.81 -9.75 -17.48
C ARG A 65 -3.62 -10.37 -18.19
N ARG A 66 -2.51 -10.63 -17.48
CA ARG A 66 -1.31 -11.29 -18.04
C ARG A 66 -1.61 -12.70 -18.54
N HIS A 67 -2.33 -13.50 -17.75
CA HIS A 67 -2.71 -14.85 -18.15
C HIS A 67 -3.54 -14.86 -19.45
N ARG A 68 -4.51 -13.95 -19.56
CA ARG A 68 -5.32 -13.79 -20.79
C ARG A 68 -4.49 -13.32 -21.99
N ALA A 69 -3.56 -12.37 -21.79
CA ALA A 69 -2.65 -11.91 -22.84
C ALA A 69 -1.78 -13.03 -23.40
N ASN A 70 -1.21 -13.87 -22.52
CA ASN A 70 -0.38 -15.00 -22.93
C ASN A 70 -1.16 -16.07 -23.71
N ARG A 71 -2.46 -16.26 -23.39
CA ARG A 71 -3.34 -17.16 -24.14
C ARG A 71 -3.72 -16.65 -25.54
N MET A 72 -3.49 -15.37 -25.84
CA MET A 72 -3.73 -14.81 -27.17
C MET A 72 -2.48 -14.84 -28.07
N VAL A 73 -1.30 -15.04 -27.49
CA VAL A 73 0.00 -15.05 -28.20
C VAL A 73 0.44 -16.46 -28.57
N GLY A 74 -0.08 -17.50 -27.91
CA GLY A 74 0.12 -18.91 -28.27
C GLY A 74 -1.05 -19.46 -29.06
#